data_AF-A0A3B0XQH5-F1
#
_entry.id   AF-A0A3B0XQH5-F1
#
_cell.length_a   1.000
_cell.length_b   1.000
_cell.length_c   1.000
_cell.angle_alpha   90.00
_cell.angle_beta   90.00
_cell.angle_gamma   90.00
#
_symmetry.space_group_name_H-M   'P 1'
#
loop_
_entity.id
_entity.type
_entity.pdbx_description
1 polymer ?
#
loop_
_entity_poly.entity_id
_entity_poly.type
_entity_poly.pdbx_seq_one_letter_code
_entity_poly.pdbx_strand_id
1 'polypeptide(L)'
;MNNMFGFVAKIVEEIDSYGIYVEAENGYVKVMPSKKHGGFASFNDLNKIPYAKRESDEVKLIVYTNVFNISNYAFEIRLIEAPITIDMISFSAKPMSQKDVYELTLDVPVANGNMLHVMAPEVPGNNMGIVMLGHTEDELEKYFSNKERDSAGTVKSYLEDALEAYPENDGLRELMLYWAAAASDEKDKHSYQYVDNAWDEYNSASKIDVKLSRLERVVSEINGYLRDFPQGGRAGDAKQRREAALEKIKEYEALV
;
A
#
# COMPACT_ATOMS: atom_id res chain seq x y z
N MET A 1 -0.77 0.75 31.16
CA MET A 1 0.16 0.10 30.22
C MET A 1 -0.39 -1.28 29.94
N ASN A 2 -1.15 -1.42 28.86
CA ASN A 2 -1.70 -2.71 28.44
C ASN A 2 -0.68 -3.38 27.53
N ASN A 3 -0.21 -4.56 27.93
CA ASN A 3 0.56 -5.47 27.08
C ASN A 3 -0.27 -5.79 25.83
N MET A 4 0.08 -5.19 24.69
CA MET A 4 -0.31 -5.70 23.37
C MET A 4 0.52 -6.95 23.11
N PHE A 5 0.05 -8.09 23.62
CA PHE A 5 0.44 -9.36 23.04
C PHE A 5 -0.19 -9.42 21.65
N GLY A 6 0.61 -9.16 20.62
CA GLY A 6 0.27 -9.56 19.26
C GLY A 6 -0.05 -11.06 19.29
N PHE A 7 -1.21 -11.43 18.79
CA PHE A 7 -1.56 -12.84 18.63
C PHE A 7 -0.68 -13.39 17.53
N VAL A 8 0.50 -13.90 17.89
CA VAL A 8 1.32 -14.69 16.97
C VAL A 8 0.48 -15.91 16.63
N ALA A 9 0.14 -16.06 15.35
CA ALA A 9 -0.56 -17.22 14.85
C ALA A 9 0.22 -18.48 15.22
N LYS A 10 -0.40 -19.37 15.98
CA LYS A 10 0.24 -20.63 16.35
C LYS A 10 0.13 -21.58 15.15
N ILE A 11 1.26 -21.89 14.54
CA ILE A 11 1.36 -23.03 13.62
C ILE A 11 1.04 -24.29 14.41
N VAL A 12 0.13 -25.11 13.87
CA VAL A 12 -0.21 -26.42 14.43
C VAL A 12 0.27 -27.51 13.48
N GLU A 13 0.99 -28.49 14.02
CA GLU A 13 1.48 -29.64 13.24
C GLU A 13 0.34 -30.65 12.98
N GLU A 14 -0.57 -30.78 13.94
CA GLU A 14 -1.72 -31.68 13.88
C GLU A 14 -3.04 -30.92 14.03
N ILE A 15 -4.06 -31.35 13.28
CA ILE A 15 -5.41 -30.79 13.32
C ILE A 15 -6.26 -31.65 14.27
N ASP A 16 -6.49 -31.15 15.48
CA ASP A 16 -7.17 -31.85 16.58
C ASP A 16 -8.56 -31.29 16.91
N SER A 17 -8.97 -30.19 16.28
CA SER A 17 -10.21 -29.48 16.59
C SER A 17 -10.89 -28.93 15.35
N TYR A 18 -12.22 -28.83 15.41
CA TYR A 18 -13.00 -28.27 14.31
C TYR A 18 -12.57 -26.85 13.94
N GLY A 19 -12.62 -26.56 12.65
CA GLY A 19 -12.14 -25.30 12.09
C GLY A 19 -11.67 -25.43 10.66
N ILE A 20 -11.17 -24.31 10.15
CA ILE A 20 -10.55 -24.20 8.83
C ILE A 20 -9.11 -23.81 9.03
N TYR A 21 -8.23 -24.49 8.30
CA TYR A 21 -6.80 -24.33 8.43
C TYR A 21 -6.18 -24.15 7.06
N VAL A 22 -5.20 -23.26 6.93
CA VAL A 22 -4.40 -23.09 5.71
C VAL A 22 -3.10 -23.89 5.87
N GLU A 23 -2.72 -24.62 4.83
CA GLU A 23 -1.41 -25.28 4.76
C GLU A 23 -0.28 -24.23 4.76
N ALA A 24 0.76 -24.48 5.55
CA ALA A 24 1.95 -23.66 5.70
C ALA A 24 3.21 -24.55 5.69
N GLU A 25 4.39 -23.96 5.50
CA GLU A 25 5.70 -24.64 5.38
C GLU A 25 5.92 -25.70 6.48
N ASN A 26 5.49 -25.42 7.72
CA ASN A 26 5.72 -26.29 8.88
C ASN A 26 4.42 -26.73 9.57
N GLY A 27 3.34 -26.92 8.81
CA GLY A 27 2.06 -27.42 9.34
C GLY A 27 0.88 -26.59 8.86
N TYR A 28 0.05 -26.14 9.79
CA TYR A 28 -1.20 -25.46 9.47
C TYR A 28 -1.45 -24.22 10.31
N VAL A 29 -2.14 -23.26 9.73
CA VAL A 29 -2.55 -22.02 10.40
C VAL A 29 -4.06 -21.95 10.43
N LYS A 30 -4.64 -21.91 11.64
CA LYS A 30 -6.10 -21.81 11.81
C LYS A 30 -6.60 -20.44 11.36
N VAL A 31 -7.64 -20.45 10.54
CA VAL A 31 -8.37 -19.24 10.14
C VAL A 31 -9.03 -18.64 11.37
N MET A 32 -8.79 -17.36 11.62
CA MET A 32 -9.32 -16.65 12.78
C MET A 32 -10.52 -15.78 12.41
N PRO A 33 -11.52 -15.63 13.30
CA PRO A 33 -12.65 -14.74 13.09
C PRO A 33 -12.23 -13.32 12.72
N SER A 34 -12.90 -12.75 11.72
CA SER A 34 -12.76 -11.34 11.35
C SER A 34 -14.11 -10.64 11.39
N LYS A 35 -14.11 -9.41 11.88
CA LYS A 35 -15.29 -8.53 11.81
C LYS A 35 -15.23 -7.55 10.62
N LYS A 36 -14.17 -7.60 9.80
CA LYS A 36 -13.91 -6.62 8.76
C LYS A 36 -14.33 -7.13 7.37
N HIS A 37 -15.62 -7.13 7.10
CA HIS A 37 -16.19 -7.62 5.82
C HIS A 37 -16.13 -6.58 4.69
N GLY A 38 -16.16 -5.28 5.03
CA GLY A 38 -16.39 -4.21 4.05
C GLY A 38 -15.51 -2.98 4.18
N GLY A 39 -14.45 -3.02 4.99
CA GLY A 39 -13.56 -1.89 5.22
C GLY A 39 -12.11 -2.22 4.90
N PHE A 40 -11.38 -1.21 4.43
CA PHE A 40 -9.91 -1.23 4.34
C PHE A 40 -9.33 -1.75 5.66
N ALA A 41 -8.64 -2.89 5.63
CA ALA A 41 -7.86 -3.33 6.78
C ALA A 41 -6.63 -2.41 6.87
N SER A 42 -6.55 -1.60 7.92
CA SER A 42 -5.34 -0.81 8.16
C SER A 42 -4.16 -1.76 8.45
N PHE A 43 -2.92 -1.29 8.28
CA PHE A 43 -1.74 -2.11 8.64
C PHE A 43 -1.78 -2.59 10.11
N ASN A 44 -2.36 -1.78 11.01
CA ASN A 44 -2.63 -2.16 12.41
C ASN A 44 -3.62 -3.31 12.59
N ASP A 45 -4.46 -3.58 11.60
CA ASP A 45 -5.32 -4.74 11.57
C ASP A 45 -4.61 -5.94 10.97
N LEU A 46 -3.83 -5.71 9.90
CA LEU A 46 -3.01 -6.74 9.26
C LEU A 46 -2.06 -7.40 10.25
N ASN A 47 -1.44 -6.63 11.16
CA ASN A 47 -0.55 -7.16 12.21
C ASN A 47 -1.27 -8.09 13.22
N LYS A 48 -2.61 -8.12 13.22
CA LYS A 48 -3.42 -8.99 14.09
C LYS A 48 -3.95 -10.22 13.37
N ILE A 49 -3.78 -10.28 12.04
CA ILE A 49 -4.27 -11.39 11.23
C ILE A 49 -3.20 -12.49 11.23
N PRO A 50 -3.58 -13.76 11.45
CA PRO A 50 -2.63 -14.85 11.33
C PRO A 50 -2.12 -14.98 9.91
N TYR A 51 -0.86 -15.35 9.74
CA TYR A 51 -0.28 -15.59 8.42
C TYR A 51 0.13 -17.06 8.24
N ALA A 52 -0.06 -17.58 7.03
CA ALA A 52 0.42 -18.88 6.60
C ALA A 52 1.62 -18.65 5.67
N LYS A 53 2.84 -18.87 6.18
CA LYS A 53 4.05 -18.87 5.34
C LYS A 53 4.05 -20.14 4.50
N ARG A 54 4.11 -20.00 3.17
CA ARG A 54 3.99 -21.10 2.22
C ARG A 54 5.23 -21.22 1.36
N GLU A 55 5.57 -22.44 0.96
CA GLU A 55 6.66 -22.72 0.02
C GLU A 55 6.25 -22.53 -1.45
N SER A 56 4.93 -22.55 -1.74
CA SER A 56 4.39 -22.38 -3.08
C SER A 56 3.18 -21.44 -3.09
N ASP A 57 2.82 -20.96 -4.28
CA ASP A 57 1.63 -20.13 -4.50
C ASP A 57 0.33 -20.95 -4.52
N GLU A 58 0.40 -22.28 -4.42
CA GLU A 58 -0.79 -23.12 -4.28
C GLU A 58 -1.43 -22.89 -2.90
N VAL A 59 -2.76 -22.76 -2.87
CA VAL A 59 -3.51 -22.63 -1.63
C VAL A 59 -4.26 -23.92 -1.36
N LYS A 60 -3.93 -24.56 -0.25
CA LYS A 60 -4.68 -25.69 0.29
C LYS A 60 -5.26 -25.34 1.65
N LEU A 61 -6.52 -25.71 1.83
CA LEU A 61 -7.23 -25.59 3.09
C LEU A 61 -7.61 -26.97 3.61
N ILE A 62 -7.52 -27.15 4.91
CA ILE A 62 -8.08 -28.31 5.60
C ILE A 62 -9.30 -27.85 6.40
N VAL A 63 -10.44 -28.47 6.15
CA VAL A 63 -11.69 -28.22 6.86
C VAL A 63 -11.99 -29.43 7.73
N TYR A 64 -12.04 -29.23 9.05
CA TYR A 64 -12.44 -30.27 10.00
C TYR A 64 -13.84 -29.94 10.55
N THR A 65 -14.85 -30.70 10.11
CA THR A 65 -16.27 -30.47 10.46
C THR A 65 -17.13 -31.72 10.23
N ASN A 66 -18.14 -31.93 11.07
CA ASN A 66 -19.07 -33.06 10.96
C ASN A 66 -20.30 -32.78 10.07
N VAL A 67 -20.39 -31.59 9.47
CA VAL A 67 -21.56 -31.15 8.66
C VAL A 67 -21.14 -30.54 7.32
N PHE A 68 -20.06 -31.05 6.74
CA PHE A 68 -19.46 -30.47 5.54
C PHE A 68 -20.44 -30.42 4.36
N ASN A 69 -20.59 -29.22 3.79
CA ASN A 69 -21.21 -29.00 2.50
C ASN A 69 -20.56 -27.78 1.85
N ILE A 70 -19.85 -27.98 0.74
CA ILE A 70 -19.10 -26.92 0.05
C ILE A 70 -19.98 -25.74 -0.38
N SER A 71 -21.30 -25.93 -0.59
CA SER A 71 -22.21 -24.83 -0.93
C SER A 71 -22.40 -23.81 0.19
N ASN A 72 -21.97 -24.13 1.41
CA ASN A 72 -22.02 -23.24 2.56
C ASN A 72 -20.76 -22.38 2.70
N TYR A 73 -19.79 -22.53 1.80
CA TYR A 73 -18.52 -21.84 1.84
C TYR A 73 -18.44 -20.81 0.72
N ALA A 74 -17.87 -19.65 1.02
CA ALA A 74 -17.44 -18.68 0.03
C ALA A 74 -16.03 -18.18 0.38
N PHE A 75 -15.24 -17.88 -0.64
CA PHE A 75 -13.84 -17.52 -0.48
C PHE A 75 -13.55 -16.27 -1.31
N GLU A 76 -12.84 -15.33 -0.71
CA GLU A 76 -12.38 -14.10 -1.36
C GLU A 76 -10.88 -13.96 -1.16
N ILE A 77 -10.20 -13.54 -2.23
CA ILE A 77 -8.82 -13.05 -2.18
C ILE A 77 -8.84 -11.54 -2.28
N ARG A 78 -8.00 -10.90 -1.46
CA ARG A 78 -7.75 -9.46 -1.53
C ARG A 78 -6.26 -9.18 -1.42
N LEU A 79 -5.75 -8.31 -2.28
CA LEU A 79 -4.35 -7.90 -2.22
C LEU A 79 -4.11 -6.98 -1.02
N ILE A 80 -2.94 -7.09 -0.38
CA ILE A 80 -2.54 -6.19 0.72
C ILE A 80 -2.46 -4.72 0.28
N GLU A 81 -2.11 -4.49 -0.98
CA GLU A 81 -2.03 -3.17 -1.62
C GLU A 81 -3.39 -2.59 -2.04
N ALA A 82 -4.39 -3.44 -2.22
CA ALA A 82 -5.71 -3.05 -2.71
C ALA A 82 -6.81 -3.85 -2.00
N PRO A 83 -7.00 -3.67 -0.68
CA PRO A 83 -7.93 -4.47 0.13
C PRO A 83 -9.42 -4.26 -0.21
N ILE A 84 -9.72 -3.31 -1.10
CA ILE A 84 -11.04 -3.06 -1.66
C ILE A 84 -11.32 -3.89 -2.92
N THR A 85 -10.28 -4.37 -3.61
CA THR A 85 -10.43 -5.26 -4.76
C THR A 85 -10.68 -6.68 -4.23
N ILE A 86 -11.74 -7.30 -4.73
CA ILE A 86 -12.22 -8.61 -4.26
C ILE A 86 -12.24 -9.55 -5.44
N ASP A 87 -11.46 -10.62 -5.34
CA ASP A 87 -11.50 -11.73 -6.26
C ASP A 87 -12.21 -12.91 -5.60
N MET A 88 -13.40 -13.24 -6.09
CA MET A 88 -14.12 -14.43 -5.66
C MET A 88 -13.42 -15.66 -6.23
N ILE A 89 -13.06 -16.60 -5.37
CA ILE A 89 -12.39 -17.83 -5.76
C ILE A 89 -13.19 -19.06 -5.33
N SER A 90 -13.00 -20.17 -6.05
CA SER A 90 -13.66 -21.43 -5.77
C SER A 90 -12.62 -22.51 -5.49
N PHE A 91 -12.84 -23.29 -4.43
CA PHE A 91 -12.02 -24.45 -4.13
C PHE A 91 -12.72 -25.72 -4.61
N SER A 92 -11.94 -26.64 -5.16
CA SER A 92 -12.35 -28.04 -5.28
C SER A 92 -12.20 -28.70 -3.91
N ALA A 93 -13.08 -29.66 -3.57
CA ALA A 93 -13.07 -30.32 -2.26
C ALA A 93 -13.01 -31.84 -2.42
N LYS A 94 -12.17 -32.50 -1.61
CA LYS A 94 -12.09 -33.95 -1.50
C LYS A 94 -12.06 -34.39 -0.03
N PRO A 95 -12.74 -35.48 0.34
CA PRO A 95 -12.60 -36.05 1.68
C PRO A 95 -11.18 -36.61 1.88
N MET A 96 -10.67 -36.50 3.09
CA MET A 96 -9.40 -37.10 3.51
C MET A 96 -9.63 -38.47 4.17
N SER A 97 -8.53 -39.17 4.50
CA SER A 97 -8.58 -40.45 5.21
C SER A 97 -9.14 -40.33 6.63
N GLN A 98 -8.89 -39.20 7.29
CA GLN A 98 -9.47 -38.88 8.59
C GLN A 98 -10.95 -38.51 8.43
N LYS A 99 -11.80 -39.10 9.27
CA LYS A 99 -13.24 -38.81 9.29
C LYS A 99 -13.50 -37.33 9.54
N ASP A 100 -14.50 -36.76 8.85
CA ASP A 100 -14.97 -35.39 9.01
C ASP A 100 -13.92 -34.34 8.58
N VAL A 101 -12.85 -34.75 7.89
CA VAL A 101 -11.79 -33.88 7.39
C VAL A 101 -11.80 -33.86 5.87
N TYR A 102 -11.71 -32.65 5.31
CA TYR A 102 -11.77 -32.39 3.89
C TYR A 102 -10.60 -31.50 3.48
N GLU A 103 -9.96 -31.84 2.37
CA GLU A 103 -8.96 -30.99 1.72
C GLU A 103 -9.66 -30.19 0.63
N LEU A 104 -9.44 -28.87 0.67
CA LEU A 104 -9.88 -27.93 -0.34
C LEU A 104 -8.65 -27.42 -1.09
N THR A 105 -8.66 -27.53 -2.41
CA THR A 105 -7.56 -27.09 -3.29
C THR A 105 -8.04 -25.99 -4.23
N LEU A 106 -7.26 -24.91 -4.33
CA LEU A 106 -7.49 -23.86 -5.31
C LEU A 106 -6.68 -24.17 -6.57
N ASP A 107 -7.36 -24.25 -7.71
CA ASP A 107 -6.72 -24.63 -8.98
C ASP A 107 -5.88 -23.50 -9.59
N VAL A 108 -6.03 -22.27 -9.10
CA VAL A 108 -5.26 -21.10 -9.53
C VAL A 108 -4.24 -20.71 -8.46
N PRO A 109 -2.97 -20.44 -8.84
CA PRO A 109 -1.98 -19.97 -7.89
C PRO A 109 -2.37 -18.58 -7.36
N VAL A 110 -2.12 -18.36 -6.08
CA VAL A 110 -2.29 -17.06 -5.42
C VAL A 110 -0.97 -16.69 -4.78
N ALA A 111 -0.40 -15.57 -5.22
CA ALA A 111 0.86 -15.07 -4.69
C ALA A 111 0.76 -14.77 -3.19
N ASN A 112 1.89 -14.82 -2.49
CA ASN A 112 1.97 -14.23 -1.16
C ASN A 112 1.67 -12.71 -1.21
N GLY A 113 1.28 -12.14 -0.06
CA GLY A 113 0.80 -10.75 0.03
C GLY A 113 -0.70 -10.62 -0.21
N ASN A 114 -1.42 -11.74 -0.24
CA ASN A 114 -2.86 -11.81 -0.36
C ASN A 114 -3.52 -12.17 0.97
N MET A 115 -4.65 -11.55 1.27
CA MET A 115 -5.59 -11.94 2.33
C MET A 115 -6.57 -12.97 1.76
N LEU A 116 -6.64 -14.14 2.38
CA LEU A 116 -7.72 -15.08 2.14
C LEU A 116 -8.82 -14.85 3.19
N HIS A 117 -9.99 -14.42 2.73
CA HIS A 117 -11.20 -14.42 3.53
C HIS A 117 -11.96 -15.72 3.30
N VAL A 118 -12.44 -16.30 4.40
CA VAL A 118 -13.21 -17.54 4.39
C VAL A 118 -14.54 -17.29 5.06
N MET A 119 -15.61 -17.43 4.28
CA MET A 119 -16.97 -17.42 4.79
C MET A 119 -17.42 -18.85 5.00
N ALA A 120 -17.60 -19.29 6.25
CA ALA A 120 -17.91 -20.67 6.56
C ALA A 120 -18.55 -20.86 7.95
N PRO A 121 -19.39 -21.89 8.14
CA PRO A 121 -20.03 -22.19 9.43
C PRO A 121 -19.05 -22.44 10.58
N GLU A 122 -17.86 -22.94 10.30
CA GLU A 122 -16.84 -23.27 11.31
C GLU A 122 -16.14 -22.03 11.86
N VAL A 123 -16.36 -20.84 11.30
CA VAL A 123 -15.74 -19.61 11.78
C VAL A 123 -16.67 -18.87 12.76
N PRO A 124 -16.30 -18.75 14.05
CA PRO A 124 -17.12 -18.04 15.03
C PRO A 124 -17.35 -16.57 14.68
N GLY A 125 -18.49 -16.00 15.12
CA GLY A 125 -18.68 -14.54 15.12
C GLY A 125 -18.88 -13.92 13.74
N ASN A 126 -19.92 -14.40 13.03
CA ASN A 126 -20.41 -14.00 11.69
C ASN A 126 -19.97 -14.91 10.54
N ASN A 127 -19.48 -16.12 10.82
CA ASN A 127 -19.10 -17.08 9.79
C ASN A 127 -18.06 -16.52 8.82
N MET A 128 -17.21 -15.60 9.26
CA MET A 128 -16.20 -14.96 8.41
C MET A 128 -14.85 -14.93 9.12
N GLY A 129 -13.84 -15.44 8.45
CA GLY A 129 -12.48 -15.49 8.94
C GLY A 129 -11.48 -14.97 7.93
N ILE A 130 -10.27 -14.73 8.39
CA ILE A 130 -9.19 -14.18 7.57
C ILE A 130 -7.84 -14.78 7.96
N VAL A 131 -6.96 -14.88 6.96
CA VAL A 131 -5.58 -15.32 7.07
C VAL A 131 -4.76 -14.65 5.97
N MET A 132 -3.56 -14.19 6.31
CA MET A 132 -2.58 -13.70 5.34
C MET A 132 -1.89 -14.88 4.67
N LEU A 133 -1.74 -14.84 3.36
CA LEU A 133 -0.92 -15.78 2.59
C LEU A 133 0.50 -15.18 2.48
N GLY A 134 1.46 -15.77 3.19
CA GLY A 134 2.83 -15.26 3.33
C GLY A 134 3.04 -14.37 4.55
N HIS A 135 4.30 -14.19 4.95
CA HIS A 135 4.68 -13.35 6.09
C HIS A 135 4.36 -11.87 5.80
N THR A 136 3.54 -11.23 6.61
CA THR A 136 2.99 -9.91 6.27
C THR A 136 4.05 -8.83 6.09
N GLU A 137 5.05 -8.78 6.96
CA GLU A 137 6.12 -7.79 6.87
C GLU A 137 6.97 -7.96 5.61
N ASP A 138 7.34 -9.20 5.27
CA ASP A 138 8.14 -9.49 4.06
C ASP A 138 7.39 -9.06 2.79
N GLU A 139 6.08 -9.28 2.74
CA GLU A 139 5.26 -8.91 1.58
C GLU A 139 5.01 -7.40 1.50
N LEU A 140 4.94 -6.70 2.64
CA LEU A 140 4.95 -5.23 2.67
C LEU A 140 6.27 -4.67 2.14
N GLU A 141 7.42 -5.24 2.55
CA GLU A 141 8.73 -4.82 2.02
C GLU A 141 8.80 -4.97 0.51
N LYS A 142 8.31 -6.09 -0.05
CA LYS A 142 8.24 -6.29 -1.51
C LYS A 142 7.33 -5.28 -2.17
N TYR A 143 6.15 -5.01 -1.61
CA TYR A 143 5.22 -4.02 -2.12
C TYR A 143 5.88 -2.63 -2.19
N PHE A 144 6.44 -2.16 -1.08
CA PHE A 144 7.10 -0.85 -0.99
C PHE A 144 8.42 -0.78 -1.76
N SER A 145 9.03 -1.92 -2.13
CA SER A 145 10.21 -1.95 -3.00
C SER A 145 9.88 -1.67 -4.48
N ASN A 146 8.61 -1.75 -4.88
CA ASN A 146 8.21 -1.48 -6.25
C ASN A 146 8.15 0.04 -6.54
N LYS A 147 9.14 0.54 -7.28
CA LYS A 147 9.34 1.96 -7.55
C LYS A 147 8.48 2.53 -8.68
N GLU A 148 7.66 1.72 -9.33
CA GLU A 148 6.98 2.09 -10.60
C GLU A 148 5.48 2.36 -10.47
N ARG A 149 4.86 2.04 -9.32
CA ARG A 149 3.39 1.92 -9.24
C ARG A 149 2.65 3.21 -8.87
N ASP A 150 3.14 3.93 -7.87
CA ASP A 150 2.41 5.04 -7.26
C ASP A 150 3.31 6.29 -7.14
N SER A 151 2.69 7.47 -6.95
CA SER A 151 3.45 8.68 -6.65
C SER A 151 4.20 8.51 -5.33
N ALA A 152 5.43 9.04 -5.26
CA ALA A 152 6.28 8.83 -4.09
C ALA A 152 5.66 9.40 -2.81
N GLY A 153 4.89 10.49 -2.94
CA GLY A 153 4.12 11.06 -1.83
C GLY A 153 3.05 10.10 -1.27
N THR A 154 2.37 9.35 -2.13
CA THR A 154 1.36 8.36 -1.71
C THR A 154 2.02 7.17 -1.03
N VAL A 155 3.08 6.63 -1.65
CA VAL A 155 3.83 5.49 -1.10
C VAL A 155 4.39 5.84 0.27
N LYS A 156 4.98 7.04 0.41
CA LYS A 156 5.48 7.56 1.68
C LYS A 156 4.40 7.53 2.77
N SER A 157 3.18 8.00 2.48
CA SER A 157 2.08 8.03 3.45
C SER A 157 1.69 6.62 3.90
N TYR A 158 1.58 5.67 2.98
CA TYR A 158 1.25 4.28 3.34
C TYR A 158 2.38 3.60 4.12
N LEU A 159 3.64 3.93 3.81
CA LEU A 159 4.79 3.39 4.53
C LEU A 159 4.91 3.97 5.95
N GLU A 160 4.51 5.22 6.16
CA GLU A 160 4.37 5.80 7.51
C GLU A 160 3.34 5.01 8.33
N ASP A 161 2.15 4.75 7.77
CA ASP A 161 1.12 3.94 8.43
C ASP A 161 1.58 2.49 8.69
N ALA A 162 2.35 1.91 7.77
CA ALA A 162 2.90 0.57 7.94
C ALA A 162 3.93 0.54 9.08
N LEU A 163 4.81 1.53 9.17
CA LEU A 163 5.80 1.65 10.26
C LEU A 163 5.17 1.93 11.62
N GLU A 164 3.99 2.56 11.69
CA GLU A 164 3.23 2.63 12.94
C GLU A 164 2.78 1.25 13.43
N ALA A 165 2.41 0.36 12.50
CA ALA A 165 1.95 -0.99 12.80
C ALA A 165 3.10 -1.99 13.03
N TYR A 166 4.24 -1.79 12.33
CA TYR A 166 5.42 -2.64 12.33
C TYR A 166 6.69 -1.83 12.64
N PRO A 167 6.80 -1.25 13.86
CA PRO A 167 7.84 -0.27 14.17
C PRO A 167 9.26 -0.83 14.17
N GLU A 168 9.44 -2.14 14.36
CA GLU A 168 10.74 -2.79 14.44
C GLU A 168 11.27 -3.33 13.10
N ASN A 169 10.52 -3.15 12.00
CA ASN A 169 10.93 -3.66 10.70
C ASN A 169 12.01 -2.76 10.07
N ASP A 170 13.25 -3.28 9.97
CA ASP A 170 14.38 -2.56 9.39
C ASP A 170 14.25 -2.29 7.88
N GLY A 171 13.69 -3.23 7.12
CA GLY A 171 13.52 -3.09 5.67
C GLY A 171 12.55 -1.96 5.30
N LEU A 172 11.41 -1.88 6.00
CA LEU A 172 10.45 -0.78 5.88
C LEU A 172 11.06 0.57 6.28
N ARG A 173 11.89 0.61 7.33
CA ARG A 173 12.61 1.83 7.74
C ARG A 173 13.59 2.30 6.67
N GLU A 174 14.31 1.39 6.03
CA GLU A 174 15.22 1.73 4.92
C GLU A 174 14.46 2.25 3.70
N LEU A 175 13.37 1.58 3.32
CA LEU A 175 12.49 2.03 2.24
C LEU A 175 11.89 3.41 2.51
N MET A 176 11.63 3.75 3.77
CA MET A 176 11.10 5.06 4.15
C MET A 176 12.09 6.18 3.86
N LEU A 177 13.40 5.95 4.03
CA LEU A 177 14.43 6.93 3.66
C LEU A 177 14.41 7.20 2.15
N TYR A 178 14.30 6.15 1.34
CA TYR A 178 14.20 6.27 -0.11
C TYR A 178 12.94 7.04 -0.53
N TRP A 179 11.76 6.63 -0.03
CA TRP A 179 10.49 7.24 -0.43
C TRP A 179 10.33 8.67 0.10
N ALA A 180 10.90 9.00 1.26
CA ALA A 180 10.94 10.38 1.74
C ALA A 180 11.76 11.29 0.80
N ALA A 181 12.92 10.83 0.34
CA ALA A 181 13.73 11.57 -0.64
C ALA A 181 12.98 11.69 -1.98
N ALA A 182 12.44 10.58 -2.50
CA ALA A 182 11.68 10.58 -3.75
C ALA A 182 10.45 11.50 -3.71
N ALA A 183 9.71 11.53 -2.60
CA ALA A 183 8.57 12.42 -2.41
C ALA A 183 8.99 13.89 -2.35
N SER A 184 10.13 14.20 -1.72
CA SER A 184 10.70 15.54 -1.72
C SER A 184 11.09 15.98 -3.13
N ASP A 185 11.76 15.12 -3.90
CA ASP A 185 12.17 15.38 -5.28
C ASP A 185 10.97 15.56 -6.22
N GLU A 186 9.93 14.75 -6.05
CA GLU A 186 8.67 14.88 -6.79
C GLU A 186 8.01 16.24 -6.51
N LYS A 187 7.95 16.65 -5.23
CA LYS A 187 7.38 17.94 -4.83
C LYS A 187 8.22 19.11 -5.33
N ASP A 188 9.55 19.01 -5.33
CA ASP A 188 10.48 20.01 -5.91
C ASP A 188 10.17 20.20 -7.40
N LYS A 189 10.17 19.10 -8.18
CA LYS A 189 9.86 19.13 -9.61
C LYS A 189 8.49 19.72 -9.90
N HIS A 190 7.47 19.27 -9.17
CA HIS A 190 6.12 19.77 -9.37
C HIS A 190 6.00 21.26 -9.02
N SER A 191 6.66 21.71 -7.96
CA SER A 191 6.69 23.13 -7.59
C SER A 191 7.38 23.98 -8.64
N TYR A 192 8.47 23.47 -9.25
CA TYR A 192 9.16 24.17 -10.32
C TYR A 192 8.36 24.25 -11.64
N GLN A 193 7.46 23.30 -11.90
CA GLN A 193 6.59 23.36 -13.08
C GLN A 193 5.71 24.61 -13.10
N TYR A 194 5.32 25.15 -11.94
CA TYR A 194 4.58 26.42 -11.88
C TYR A 194 5.43 27.61 -12.35
N VAL A 195 6.74 27.59 -12.06
CA VAL A 195 7.70 28.59 -12.57
C VAL A 195 7.80 28.48 -14.08
N ASP A 196 7.98 27.27 -14.62
CA ASP A 196 8.07 27.04 -16.07
C ASP A 196 6.78 27.50 -16.78
N ASN A 197 5.60 27.12 -16.26
CA ASN A 197 4.31 27.53 -16.81
C ASN A 197 4.14 29.06 -16.82
N ALA A 198 4.48 29.74 -15.71
CA ALA A 198 4.38 31.20 -15.65
C ALA A 198 5.36 31.88 -16.63
N TRP A 199 6.55 31.30 -16.82
CA TRP A 199 7.54 31.79 -17.77
C TRP A 199 7.06 31.66 -19.22
N ASP A 200 6.43 30.54 -19.57
CA ASP A 200 5.86 30.30 -20.90
C ASP A 200 4.67 31.22 -21.19
N GLU A 201 3.83 31.50 -20.18
CA GLU A 201 2.76 32.49 -20.29
C GLU A 201 3.32 33.90 -20.58
N TYR A 202 4.42 34.27 -19.92
CA TYR A 202 5.13 35.53 -20.18
C TYR A 202 5.65 35.58 -21.63
N ASN A 203 6.34 34.54 -22.09
CA ASN A 203 6.91 34.49 -23.44
C ASN A 203 5.83 34.55 -24.53
N SER A 204 4.65 33.99 -24.26
CA SER A 204 3.51 33.97 -25.18
C SER A 204 2.72 35.28 -25.22
N ALA A 205 2.88 36.16 -24.23
CA ALA A 205 2.18 37.44 -24.20
C ALA A 205 2.76 38.42 -25.23
N SER A 206 1.88 39.14 -25.95
CA SER A 206 2.30 40.08 -27.00
C SER A 206 2.26 41.56 -26.59
N LYS A 207 1.38 41.93 -25.66
CA LYS A 207 1.23 43.31 -25.19
C LYS A 207 2.11 43.59 -23.97
N ILE A 208 2.68 44.79 -23.88
CA ILE A 208 3.66 45.17 -22.84
C ILE A 208 3.03 45.12 -21.43
N ASP A 209 1.82 45.66 -21.26
CA ASP A 209 1.06 45.62 -20.01
C ASP A 209 0.79 44.18 -19.53
N VAL A 210 0.43 43.29 -20.46
CA VAL A 210 0.22 41.87 -20.17
C VAL A 210 1.54 41.19 -19.81
N LYS A 211 2.63 41.48 -20.54
CA LYS A 211 3.97 40.95 -20.23
C LYS A 211 4.43 41.35 -18.84
N LEU A 212 4.21 42.60 -18.44
CA LEU A 212 4.54 43.11 -17.11
C LEU A 212 3.84 42.30 -16.02
N SER A 213 2.51 42.16 -16.12
CA SER A 213 1.73 41.36 -15.16
C SER A 213 2.15 39.89 -15.10
N ARG A 214 2.52 39.28 -16.23
CA ARG A 214 3.02 37.89 -16.25
C ARG A 214 4.41 37.75 -15.62
N LEU A 215 5.29 38.74 -15.78
CA LEU A 215 6.59 38.74 -15.11
C LEU A 215 6.46 38.89 -13.60
N GLU A 216 5.51 39.70 -13.10
CA GLU A 216 5.22 39.77 -11.66
C GLU A 216 4.78 38.41 -11.12
N ARG A 217 3.92 37.71 -11.86
CA ARG A 217 3.53 36.32 -11.53
C ARG A 217 4.74 35.40 -11.52
N VAL A 218 5.60 35.44 -12.54
CA VAL A 218 6.86 34.67 -12.58
C VAL A 218 7.68 34.89 -11.32
N VAL A 219 7.89 36.15 -10.91
CA VAL A 219 8.66 36.48 -9.70
C VAL A 219 7.97 35.89 -8.46
N SER A 220 6.64 35.95 -8.39
CA SER A 220 5.86 35.34 -7.30
C SER A 220 6.04 33.82 -7.24
N GLU A 221 5.89 33.10 -8.36
CA GLU A 221 6.09 31.64 -8.41
C GLU A 221 7.52 31.26 -8.04
N ILE A 222 8.52 32.01 -8.52
CA ILE A 222 9.93 31.77 -8.17
C ILE A 222 10.18 31.99 -6.68
N ASN A 223 9.62 33.05 -6.09
CA ASN A 223 9.75 33.29 -4.66
C ASN A 223 9.08 32.16 -3.84
N GLY A 224 7.93 31.66 -4.29
CA GLY A 224 7.27 30.50 -3.69
C GLY A 224 8.15 29.26 -3.75
N TYR A 225 8.68 28.93 -4.93
CA TYR A 225 9.60 27.81 -5.12
C TYR A 225 10.85 27.94 -4.24
N LEU A 226 11.54 29.07 -4.25
CA LEU A 226 12.76 29.28 -3.46
C LEU A 226 12.52 29.32 -1.95
N ARG A 227 11.30 29.65 -1.51
CA ARG A 227 10.91 29.56 -0.10
C ARG A 227 10.80 28.09 0.33
N ASP A 228 10.16 27.26 -0.49
CA ASP A 228 9.86 25.88 -0.14
C ASP A 228 11.04 24.94 -0.45
N PHE A 229 11.87 25.29 -1.45
CA PHE A 229 13.04 24.55 -1.93
C PHE A 229 14.27 25.46 -2.11
N PRO A 230 14.80 26.07 -1.04
CA PRO A 230 15.92 27.03 -1.13
C PRO A 230 17.22 26.42 -1.68
N GLN A 231 17.37 25.10 -1.55
CA GLN A 231 18.46 24.28 -2.09
C GLN A 231 17.94 23.19 -3.04
N GLY A 232 16.73 23.35 -3.60
CA GLY A 232 16.14 22.41 -4.55
C GLY A 232 16.99 22.29 -5.81
N GLY A 233 16.75 21.23 -6.59
CA GLY A 233 17.52 20.89 -7.79
C GLY A 233 17.53 21.99 -8.85
N ARG A 234 16.56 22.90 -8.83
CA ARG A 234 16.45 24.06 -9.74
C ARG A 234 16.63 25.41 -9.04
N ALA A 235 17.05 25.46 -7.78
CA ALA A 235 17.22 26.71 -7.03
C ALA A 235 18.20 27.70 -7.70
N GLY A 236 19.24 27.20 -8.37
CA GLY A 236 20.17 28.04 -9.14
C GLY A 236 19.50 28.72 -10.35
N ASP A 237 18.81 27.95 -11.18
CA ASP A 237 18.04 28.46 -12.34
C ASP A 237 16.94 29.43 -11.87
N ALA A 238 16.23 29.09 -10.79
CA ALA A 238 15.20 29.95 -10.21
C ALA A 238 15.75 31.33 -9.84
N LYS A 239 16.90 31.40 -9.16
CA LYS A 239 17.55 32.68 -8.79
C LYS A 239 17.91 33.50 -10.02
N GLN A 240 18.51 32.87 -11.03
CA GLN A 240 18.87 33.55 -12.29
C GLN A 240 17.63 34.07 -13.03
N ARG A 241 16.58 33.26 -13.15
CA ARG A 241 15.31 33.66 -13.77
C ARG A 241 14.63 34.80 -13.01
N ARG A 242 14.74 34.83 -11.68
CA ARG A 242 14.22 35.93 -10.87
C ARG A 242 14.91 37.24 -11.20
N GLU A 243 16.23 37.24 -11.28
CA GLU A 243 17.01 38.43 -11.64
C GLU A 243 16.63 38.91 -13.04
N ALA A 244 16.58 38.00 -14.01
CA ALA A 244 16.17 38.33 -15.38
C ALA A 244 14.72 38.88 -15.46
N ALA A 245 13.79 38.31 -14.69
CA ALA A 245 12.41 38.81 -14.64
C ALA A 245 12.34 40.22 -14.03
N LEU A 246 13.06 40.48 -12.94
CA LEU A 246 13.11 41.79 -12.29
C LEU A 246 13.74 42.86 -13.19
N GLU A 247 14.77 42.51 -13.98
CA GLU A 247 15.33 43.41 -14.98
C GLU A 247 14.31 43.73 -16.08
N LYS A 248 13.62 42.72 -16.60
CA LYS A 248 12.59 42.91 -17.64
C LYS A 248 11.39 43.70 -17.17
N ILE A 249 10.99 43.55 -15.90
CA ILE A 249 9.95 44.38 -15.28
C ILE A 249 10.34 45.86 -15.37
N LYS A 250 11.56 46.23 -14.93
CA LYS A 250 12.04 47.62 -15.00
C LYS A 250 12.10 48.16 -16.42
N GLU A 251 12.51 47.33 -17.39
CA GLU A 251 12.52 47.70 -18.80
C GLU A 251 11.11 48.02 -19.31
N TYR A 252 10.11 47.19 -18.99
CA TYR A 252 8.73 47.40 -19.45
C TYR A 252 8.01 48.51 -18.71
N GLU A 253 8.26 48.71 -17.41
CA GLU A 253 7.73 49.86 -16.65
C GLU A 253 8.16 51.21 -17.24
N ALA A 254 9.33 51.27 -17.88
CA ALA A 254 9.79 52.48 -18.57
C ALA A 254 9.09 52.74 -19.92
N LEU A 255 8.32 51.77 -20.44
CA LEU A 255 7.64 51.83 -21.74
C LEU A 255 6.12 52.01 -21.63
N VAL A 256 5.57 51.93 -20.42
CA VAL A 256 4.14 52.09 -20.09
C VAL A 256 3.91 53.46 -19.49
#